data_AF-A0A2K9FAP8-F1
#
_entry.id   AF-A0A2K9FAP8-F1
#
_cell.length_a   1.000
_cell.length_b   1.000
_cell.length_c   1.000
_cell.angle_alpha   90.00
_cell.angle_beta   90.00
_cell.angle_gamma   90.00
#
_symmetry.space_group_name_H-M   'P 1'
#
loop_
_entity.id
_entity.type
_entity.pdbx_description
1 polymer ?
#
loop_
_entity_poly.entity_id
_entity_poly.type
_entity_poly.pdbx_seq_one_letter_code
_entity_poly.pdbx_strand_id
1 'polypeptide(L)'
;MRVGIWFIGARGSVATTAVIGGLALRAGLTEPVGCVTAHPDLAAGVLPGFGDLVFGGHDVNTGTVAKKAEQLATAGVVPARLVQALEADLAEAEAEVRHAPAGGTQAETAAAVAADIGAFAERHALERVVVVNVASTEPAAEPHPAHADLAALDAALAAPGRVLPPSSLYAYAAFTAGCAYVDFTPSTGARLPALDELAAARGLPYAGHDGKTGETLLKSVLAPMFAMRNLAVRSWSGLNLLGGGDGANLAEPGANAAKSVSKQRVLRETLGYAPEGDTHIDYVADIGDFKTAWDLITFGGFLGTPMRLQFTWEGCDSALAAPLVLDLARISLAAHAAGRTGPLTPLAFFFKDPLGDGDHALHAQWAELRAFVAGLDGDVR
;
A
#
# COMPACT_ATOMS: atom_id res chain seq x y z
N MET A 1 13.48 14.65 13.86
CA MET A 1 14.62 14.09 13.10
C MET A 1 14.06 13.71 11.74
N ARG A 2 14.73 14.02 10.63
CA ARG A 2 14.12 13.84 9.29
C ARG A 2 14.19 12.37 8.86
N VAL A 3 13.11 11.90 8.26
CA VAL A 3 12.98 10.54 7.73
C VAL A 3 12.46 10.58 6.29
N GLY A 4 12.86 9.60 5.49
CA GLY A 4 12.55 9.54 4.06
C GLY A 4 11.42 8.58 3.72
N ILE A 5 10.60 8.98 2.76
CA ILE A 5 9.67 8.11 2.04
C ILE A 5 10.10 8.08 0.58
N TRP A 6 10.47 6.91 0.09
CA TRP A 6 10.83 6.68 -1.30
C TRP A 6 9.69 5.95 -2.03
N PHE A 7 8.97 6.65 -2.90
CA PHE A 7 7.85 6.07 -3.64
C PHE A 7 8.30 5.32 -4.89
N ILE A 8 7.75 4.13 -5.11
CA ILE A 8 7.76 3.48 -6.42
C ILE A 8 6.42 3.84 -7.09
N GLY A 9 6.47 4.49 -8.26
CA GLY A 9 5.30 5.15 -8.85
C GLY A 9 5.09 6.56 -8.30
N ALA A 10 6.17 7.31 -8.07
CA ALA A 10 6.18 8.61 -7.41
C ALA A 10 5.31 9.69 -8.08
N ARG A 11 5.03 9.56 -9.38
CA ARG A 11 4.19 10.48 -10.18
C ARG A 11 2.77 9.93 -10.38
N GLY A 12 2.41 8.86 -9.68
CA GLY A 12 1.06 8.31 -9.61
C GLY A 12 0.11 9.14 -8.74
N SER A 13 -1.20 8.87 -8.86
CA SER A 13 -2.24 9.61 -8.13
C SER A 13 -2.10 9.48 -6.61
N VAL A 14 -1.88 8.26 -6.11
CA VAL A 14 -1.72 7.98 -4.67
C VAL A 14 -0.48 8.66 -4.11
N ALA A 15 0.70 8.47 -4.74
CA ALA A 15 1.95 9.09 -4.31
C ALA A 15 1.83 10.62 -4.29
N THR A 16 1.33 11.23 -5.37
CA THR A 16 1.18 12.68 -5.45
C THR A 16 0.21 13.22 -4.40
N THR A 17 -0.90 12.50 -4.14
CA THR A 17 -1.86 12.87 -3.09
C THR A 17 -1.24 12.76 -1.69
N ALA A 18 -0.42 11.73 -1.44
CA ALA A 18 0.32 11.57 -0.18
C ALA A 18 1.38 12.67 0.02
N VAL A 19 2.10 13.07 -1.04
CA VAL A 19 3.04 14.20 -1.02
C VAL A 19 2.30 15.49 -0.68
N ILE A 20 1.20 15.82 -1.39
CA ILE A 20 0.38 17.02 -1.10
C ILE A 20 -0.13 16.99 0.34
N GLY A 21 -0.68 15.85 0.79
CA GLY A 21 -1.21 15.69 2.13
C GLY A 21 -0.14 15.89 3.22
N GLY A 22 1.01 15.24 3.08
CA GLY A 22 2.12 15.37 4.03
C GLY A 22 2.69 16.80 4.08
N LEU A 23 2.86 17.44 2.92
CA LEU A 23 3.29 18.83 2.82
C LEU A 23 2.27 19.81 3.43
N ALA A 24 0.97 19.60 3.17
CA ALA A 24 -0.10 20.42 3.74
C ALA A 24 -0.16 20.28 5.28
N LEU A 25 0.01 19.05 5.80
CA LEU A 25 0.09 18.80 7.24
C LEU A 25 1.30 19.49 7.86
N ARG A 26 2.48 19.40 7.21
CA ARG A 26 3.71 20.09 7.63
C ARG A 26 3.51 21.60 7.71
N ALA A 27 2.80 22.19 6.74
CA ALA A 27 2.53 23.62 6.68
C ALA A 27 1.33 24.08 7.52
N GLY A 28 0.63 23.17 8.22
CA GLY A 28 -0.57 23.50 8.99
C GLY A 28 -1.76 23.96 8.14
N LEU A 29 -1.80 23.55 6.87
CA LEU A 29 -2.85 23.92 5.91
C LEU A 29 -4.06 22.98 5.91
N THR A 30 -3.97 21.85 6.62
CA THR A 30 -5.02 20.86 6.78
C THR A 30 -4.88 20.11 8.10
N GLU A 31 -6.00 19.55 8.57
CA GLU A 31 -6.03 18.60 9.68
C GLU A 31 -5.68 17.17 9.19
N PRO A 32 -5.17 16.27 10.05
CA PRO A 32 -4.80 14.89 9.70
C PRO A 32 -6.00 13.95 9.58
N VAL A 33 -7.12 14.43 9.03
CA VAL A 33 -8.32 13.61 8.83
C VAL A 33 -8.00 12.46 7.87
N GLY A 34 -8.38 11.25 8.27
CA GLY A 34 -8.08 10.02 7.52
C GLY A 34 -6.74 9.37 7.88
N CYS A 35 -5.84 10.06 8.57
CA CYS A 35 -4.62 9.46 9.10
C CYS A 35 -4.95 8.69 10.38
N VAL A 36 -4.87 7.36 10.32
CA VAL A 36 -5.15 6.42 11.40
C VAL A 36 -4.26 6.68 12.60
N THR A 37 -2.99 7.05 12.38
CA THR A 37 -2.05 7.36 13.47
C THR A 37 -2.31 8.68 14.19
N ALA A 38 -3.24 9.50 13.69
CA ALA A 38 -3.74 10.68 14.41
C ALA A 38 -4.88 10.36 15.39
N HIS A 39 -5.40 9.13 15.37
CA HIS A 39 -6.40 8.68 16.34
C HIS A 39 -5.80 8.66 17.76
N PRO A 40 -6.51 9.12 18.81
CA PRO A 40 -5.97 9.18 20.18
C PRO A 40 -5.38 7.86 20.70
N ASP A 41 -6.01 6.72 20.37
CA ASP A 41 -5.52 5.39 20.76
C ASP A 41 -4.22 4.95 20.05
N LEU A 42 -3.77 5.65 19.01
CA LEU A 42 -2.56 5.35 18.23
C LEU A 42 -1.55 6.49 18.21
N ALA A 43 -1.87 7.62 18.85
CA ALA A 43 -0.97 8.75 18.96
C ALA A 43 0.20 8.38 19.87
N ALA A 44 1.30 7.92 19.25
CA ALA A 44 2.51 7.49 19.92
C ALA A 44 3.66 8.46 19.61
N GLY A 45 4.43 8.83 20.64
CA GLY A 45 5.52 9.80 20.53
C GLY A 45 6.71 9.28 19.72
N VAL A 46 6.85 7.95 19.60
CA VAL A 46 7.87 7.29 18.78
C VAL A 46 7.65 7.44 17.27
N LEU A 47 6.42 7.74 16.83
CA LEU A 47 6.13 7.90 15.40
C LEU A 47 6.72 9.23 14.90
N PRO A 48 7.48 9.26 13.80
CA PRO A 48 7.95 10.50 13.19
C PRO A 48 6.79 11.49 12.97
N GLY A 49 6.99 12.79 13.18
CA GLY A 49 5.95 13.77 12.89
C GLY A 49 5.72 13.91 11.38
N PHE A 50 4.53 14.36 10.96
CA PHE A 50 4.29 14.63 9.54
C PHE A 50 5.27 15.68 8.97
N GLY A 51 5.72 16.62 9.81
CA GLY A 51 6.73 17.62 9.43
C GLY A 51 8.14 17.09 9.27
N ASP A 52 8.45 15.89 9.78
CA ASP A 52 9.75 15.23 9.63
C ASP A 52 9.90 14.48 8.30
N LEU A 53 8.81 14.33 7.54
CA LEU A 53 8.76 13.53 6.31
C LEU A 53 9.41 14.26 5.13
N VAL A 54 10.27 13.53 4.42
CA VAL A 54 10.90 13.96 3.16
C VAL A 54 10.52 12.97 2.07
N PHE A 55 10.14 13.47 0.90
CA PHE A 55 9.61 12.66 -0.19
C PHE A 55 10.62 12.57 -1.34
N GLY A 56 10.81 11.37 -1.87
CA GLY A 56 11.54 11.07 -3.10
C GLY A 56 10.94 9.85 -3.79
N GLY A 57 11.54 9.38 -4.87
CA GLY A 57 11.05 8.15 -5.49
C GLY A 57 11.53 7.88 -6.91
N HIS A 58 11.02 6.79 -7.48
CA HIS A 58 11.17 6.44 -8.87
C HIS A 58 9.84 6.44 -9.60
N ASP A 59 9.87 6.83 -10.88
CA ASP A 59 8.75 6.64 -11.79
C ASP A 59 9.24 6.34 -13.22
N VAL A 60 8.43 5.63 -14.00
CA VAL A 60 8.68 5.35 -15.42
C VAL A 60 8.09 6.44 -16.32
N ASN A 61 7.10 7.19 -15.83
CA ASN A 61 6.48 8.27 -16.57
C ASN A 61 7.39 9.50 -16.59
N THR A 62 7.36 10.26 -17.68
CA THR A 62 8.18 11.48 -17.86
C THR A 62 7.49 12.78 -17.43
N GLY A 63 6.26 12.70 -16.93
CA GLY A 63 5.55 13.86 -16.35
C GLY A 63 6.20 14.37 -15.06
N THR A 64 5.55 15.29 -14.36
CA THR A 64 6.03 15.79 -13.06
C THR A 64 4.96 15.62 -11.98
N VAL A 65 5.39 15.56 -10.72
CA VAL A 65 4.51 15.57 -9.54
C VAL A 65 3.61 16.82 -9.56
N ALA A 66 4.17 18.00 -9.89
CA ALA A 66 3.39 19.23 -10.02
C ALA A 66 2.28 19.11 -11.07
N LYS A 67 2.60 18.55 -12.25
CA LYS A 67 1.59 18.37 -13.30
C LYS A 67 0.53 17.34 -12.90
N LYS A 68 0.93 16.27 -12.20
CA LYS A 68 -0.03 15.32 -11.63
C LYS A 68 -0.92 15.99 -10.58
N ALA A 69 -0.38 16.84 -9.73
CA ALA A 69 -1.12 17.59 -8.72
C ALA A 69 -2.20 18.49 -9.34
N GLU A 70 -1.88 19.21 -10.43
CA GLU A 70 -2.87 20.00 -11.20
C GLU A 70 -4.02 19.14 -11.76
N GLN A 71 -3.68 17.95 -12.29
CA GLN A 71 -4.67 17.01 -12.81
C GLN A 71 -5.60 16.52 -11.70
N LEU A 72 -5.04 16.15 -10.55
CA LEU A 72 -5.80 15.71 -9.38
C LEU A 72 -6.69 16.83 -8.82
N ALA A 73 -6.20 18.08 -8.81
CA ALA A 73 -7.00 19.23 -8.40
C ALA A 73 -8.17 19.50 -9.35
N THR A 74 -7.94 19.40 -10.66
CA THR A 74 -8.98 19.56 -11.68
C THR A 74 -10.02 18.46 -11.59
N ALA A 75 -9.60 17.23 -11.27
CA ALA A 75 -10.49 16.09 -11.03
C ALA A 75 -11.23 16.17 -9.68
N GLY A 76 -10.89 17.11 -8.80
CA GLY A 76 -11.50 17.23 -7.47
C GLY A 76 -10.97 16.23 -6.43
N VAL A 77 -9.89 15.50 -6.71
CA VAL A 77 -9.25 14.58 -5.76
C VAL A 77 -8.57 15.33 -4.61
N VAL A 78 -7.94 16.46 -4.93
CA VAL A 78 -7.30 17.34 -3.94
C VAL A 78 -7.79 18.78 -4.10
N PRO A 79 -7.83 19.59 -3.04
CA PRO A 79 -8.19 20.99 -3.17
C PRO A 79 -7.15 21.79 -3.96
N ALA A 80 -7.58 22.50 -5.01
CA ALA A 80 -6.72 23.33 -5.85
C ALA A 80 -5.91 24.37 -5.04
N ARG A 81 -6.50 24.92 -3.96
CA ARG A 81 -5.81 25.85 -3.06
C ARG A 81 -4.54 25.26 -2.42
N LEU A 82 -4.50 23.95 -2.16
CA LEU A 82 -3.33 23.29 -1.58
C LEU A 82 -2.24 23.13 -2.62
N VAL A 83 -2.61 22.75 -3.85
CA VAL A 83 -1.65 22.66 -4.97
C VAL A 83 -0.99 24.01 -5.24
N GLN A 84 -1.76 25.09 -5.20
CA GLN A 84 -1.23 26.46 -5.35
C GLN A 84 -0.35 26.87 -4.17
N ALA A 85 -0.77 26.60 -2.93
CA ALA A 85 -0.01 26.96 -1.75
C ALA A 85 1.33 26.21 -1.61
N LEU A 86 1.41 25.01 -2.18
CA LEU A 86 2.54 24.09 -2.06
C LEU A 86 3.38 24.00 -3.35
N GLU A 87 3.26 24.96 -4.27
CA GLU A 87 3.94 24.90 -5.57
C GLU A 87 5.47 24.71 -5.43
N ALA A 88 6.10 25.47 -4.53
CA ALA A 88 7.53 25.36 -4.25
C ALA A 88 7.89 24.01 -3.61
N ASP A 89 7.13 23.56 -2.61
CA ASP A 89 7.35 22.28 -1.94
C ASP A 89 7.19 21.09 -2.91
N LEU A 90 6.24 21.16 -3.85
CA LEU A 90 6.04 20.14 -4.88
C LEU A 90 7.20 20.12 -5.88
N ALA A 91 7.78 21.27 -6.20
CA ALA A 91 8.98 21.35 -7.04
C ALA A 91 10.20 20.75 -6.33
N GLU A 92 10.34 20.98 -5.02
CA GLU A 92 11.38 20.32 -4.20
C GLU A 92 11.22 18.81 -4.16
N ALA A 93 9.99 18.30 -3.99
CA ALA A 93 9.71 16.87 -4.03
C ALA A 93 10.00 16.26 -5.41
N GLU A 94 9.62 16.95 -6.49
CA GLU A 94 9.93 16.53 -7.87
C GLU A 94 11.44 16.43 -8.12
N ALA A 95 12.25 17.32 -7.54
CA ALA A 95 13.70 17.28 -7.66
C ALA A 95 14.34 16.01 -7.05
N GLU A 96 13.61 15.30 -6.18
CA GLU A 96 14.00 14.02 -5.59
C GLU A 96 13.37 12.81 -6.29
N VAL A 97 12.60 13.02 -7.36
CA VAL A 97 12.12 11.93 -8.22
C VAL A 97 13.18 11.60 -9.27
N ARG A 98 13.42 10.31 -9.47
CA ARG A 98 14.33 9.76 -10.49
C ARG A 98 13.52 8.96 -11.51
N HIS A 99 13.99 8.94 -12.75
CA HIS A 99 13.47 7.97 -13.70
C HIS A 99 13.89 6.57 -13.27
N ALA A 100 12.99 5.59 -13.34
CA ALA A 100 13.31 4.20 -13.02
C ALA A 100 14.56 3.75 -13.82
N PRO A 101 15.60 3.21 -13.17
CA PRO A 101 16.79 2.74 -13.88
C PRO A 101 16.45 1.59 -14.82
N ALA A 102 17.07 1.58 -16.00
CA ALA A 102 17.06 0.46 -16.92
C ALA A 102 18.50 0.15 -17.29
N GLY A 103 19.00 -1.02 -16.87
CA GLY A 103 20.39 -1.45 -17.04
C GLY A 103 20.53 -2.78 -17.78
N GLY A 104 21.75 -3.33 -17.78
CA GLY A 104 22.06 -4.62 -18.38
C GLY A 104 21.42 -5.77 -17.61
N THR A 105 21.90 -5.99 -16.38
CA THR A 105 21.40 -7.05 -15.49
C THR A 105 20.46 -6.49 -14.42
N GLN A 106 19.67 -7.38 -13.80
CA GLN A 106 18.81 -6.96 -12.68
C GLN A 106 19.63 -6.58 -11.44
N ALA A 107 20.80 -7.20 -11.21
CA ALA A 107 21.72 -6.81 -10.15
C ALA A 107 22.21 -5.36 -10.32
N GLU A 108 22.63 -4.97 -11.53
CA GLU A 108 23.03 -3.59 -11.83
C GLU A 108 21.87 -2.60 -11.65
N THR A 109 20.68 -2.99 -12.10
CA THR A 109 19.47 -2.17 -11.95
C THR A 109 19.12 -1.96 -10.48
N ALA A 110 19.14 -3.03 -9.66
CA ALA A 110 18.92 -2.94 -8.23
C ALA A 110 19.98 -2.10 -7.50
N ALA A 111 21.26 -2.23 -7.89
CA ALA A 111 22.34 -1.43 -7.34
C ALA A 111 22.16 0.07 -7.66
N ALA A 112 21.71 0.41 -8.87
CA ALA A 112 21.40 1.79 -9.24
C ALA A 112 20.23 2.35 -8.41
N VAL A 113 19.15 1.57 -8.22
CA VAL A 113 18.03 1.96 -7.35
C VAL A 113 18.50 2.17 -5.91
N ALA A 114 19.29 1.24 -5.36
CA ALA A 114 19.84 1.36 -4.01
C ALA A 114 20.74 2.59 -3.85
N ALA A 115 21.55 2.91 -4.87
CA ALA A 115 22.40 4.10 -4.88
C ALA A 115 21.57 5.40 -4.91
N ASP A 116 20.47 5.45 -5.67
CA ASP A 116 19.57 6.60 -5.69
C ASP A 116 18.94 6.85 -4.31
N ILE A 117 18.48 5.79 -3.65
CA ILE A 117 17.91 5.84 -2.29
C ILE A 117 18.97 6.30 -1.28
N GLY A 118 20.18 5.73 -1.33
CA GLY A 118 21.29 6.12 -0.47
C GLY A 118 21.68 7.58 -0.65
N ALA A 119 21.82 8.04 -1.89
CA ALA A 119 22.14 9.42 -2.18
C ALA A 119 21.03 10.39 -1.73
N PHE A 120 19.76 9.99 -1.78
CA PHE A 120 18.65 10.75 -1.22
C PHE A 120 18.75 10.86 0.31
N ALA A 121 19.03 9.75 0.99
CA ALA A 121 19.25 9.75 2.44
C ALA A 121 20.40 10.67 2.85
N GLU A 122 21.53 10.62 2.13
CA GLU A 122 22.69 11.47 2.37
C GLU A 122 22.39 12.95 2.13
N ARG A 123 21.78 13.31 0.98
CA ARG A 123 21.45 14.71 0.63
C ARG A 123 20.59 15.39 1.68
N HIS A 124 19.68 14.66 2.30
CA HIS A 124 18.73 15.20 3.27
C HIS A 124 19.09 14.92 4.73
N ALA A 125 20.23 14.26 4.97
CA ALA A 125 20.68 13.80 6.29
C ALA A 125 19.57 13.00 7.02
N LEU A 126 18.97 12.05 6.31
CA LEU A 126 17.85 11.25 6.80
C LEU A 126 18.38 10.15 7.72
N GLU A 127 17.69 9.95 8.85
CA GLU A 127 18.06 8.90 9.79
C GLU A 127 17.73 7.51 9.21
N ARG A 128 16.57 7.39 8.56
CA ARG A 128 16.06 6.18 7.93
C ARG A 128 15.20 6.52 6.72
N VAL A 129 15.09 5.57 5.80
CA VAL A 129 14.19 5.64 4.65
C VAL A 129 13.29 4.40 4.65
N VAL A 130 12.02 4.60 4.30
CA VAL A 130 11.08 3.53 3.94
C VAL A 130 10.75 3.65 2.46
N VAL A 131 10.81 2.52 1.75
CA VAL A 131 10.40 2.41 0.35
C VAL A 131 8.95 1.96 0.31
N VAL A 132 8.09 2.69 -0.40
CA VAL A 132 6.66 2.39 -0.48
C VAL A 132 6.25 2.17 -1.94
N ASN A 133 5.76 0.97 -2.24
CA ASN A 133 5.23 0.64 -3.56
C ASN A 133 3.77 1.09 -3.70
N VAL A 134 3.53 2.04 -4.60
CA VAL A 134 2.20 2.52 -5.01
C VAL A 134 2.09 2.58 -6.54
N ALA A 135 2.92 1.79 -7.24
CA ALA A 135 2.93 1.72 -8.68
C ALA A 135 1.73 0.93 -9.24
N SER A 136 1.61 0.90 -10.56
CA SER A 136 0.64 0.06 -11.25
C SER A 136 0.76 -1.41 -10.85
N THR A 137 -0.37 -2.08 -10.71
CA THR A 137 -0.43 -3.51 -10.37
C THR A 137 0.29 -4.36 -11.42
N GLU A 138 1.12 -5.29 -10.95
CA GLU A 138 1.80 -6.28 -11.79
C GLU A 138 1.03 -7.62 -11.83
N PRO A 139 1.20 -8.42 -12.89
CA PRO A 139 0.80 -9.83 -12.85
C PRO A 139 1.60 -10.61 -11.79
N ALA A 140 1.12 -11.81 -11.45
CA ALA A 140 1.84 -12.72 -10.55
C ALA A 140 3.25 -13.03 -11.11
N ALA A 141 4.23 -13.16 -10.21
CA ALA A 141 5.58 -13.55 -10.59
C ALA A 141 5.59 -14.91 -11.31
N GLU A 142 6.32 -14.99 -12.42
CA GLU A 142 6.59 -16.28 -13.06
C GLU A 142 7.48 -17.13 -12.15
N PRO A 143 7.16 -18.40 -11.89
CA PRO A 143 7.96 -19.24 -11.01
C PRO A 143 9.41 -19.37 -11.49
N HIS A 144 10.37 -19.12 -10.61
CA HIS A 144 11.79 -19.32 -10.88
C HIS A 144 12.49 -20.00 -9.70
N PRO A 145 13.40 -20.97 -9.92
CA PRO A 145 14.08 -21.68 -8.81
C PRO A 145 14.82 -20.76 -7.83
N ALA A 146 15.38 -19.67 -8.36
CA ALA A 146 16.10 -18.68 -7.57
C ALA A 146 15.20 -17.84 -6.63
N HIS A 147 13.88 -17.95 -6.70
CA HIS A 147 12.98 -17.26 -5.76
C HIS A 147 13.00 -17.87 -4.36
N ALA A 148 13.52 -19.09 -4.21
CA ALA A 148 13.49 -19.85 -2.96
C ALA A 148 14.70 -19.62 -2.04
N ASP A 149 15.81 -19.09 -2.55
CA ASP A 149 17.10 -19.00 -1.85
C ASP A 149 17.84 -17.74 -2.29
N LEU A 150 18.37 -16.97 -1.32
CA LEU A 150 19.02 -15.69 -1.59
C LEU A 150 20.31 -15.83 -2.41
N ALA A 151 21.14 -16.84 -2.13
CA ALA A 151 22.39 -17.02 -2.87
C ALA A 151 22.13 -17.38 -4.34
N ALA A 152 21.12 -18.21 -4.60
CA ALA A 152 20.65 -18.51 -5.95
C ALA A 152 20.05 -17.27 -6.63
N LEU A 153 19.31 -16.44 -5.89
CA LEU A 153 18.76 -15.18 -6.39
C LEU A 153 19.89 -14.24 -6.84
N ASP A 154 20.87 -13.99 -5.98
CA ASP A 154 22.01 -13.11 -6.28
C ASP A 154 22.76 -13.56 -7.53
N ALA A 155 23.04 -14.86 -7.65
CA ALA A 155 23.69 -15.43 -8.83
C ALA A 155 22.85 -15.26 -10.11
N ALA A 156 21.53 -15.43 -10.01
CA ALA A 156 20.62 -15.29 -11.14
C ALA A 156 20.45 -13.82 -11.58
N LEU A 157 20.42 -12.87 -10.63
CA LEU A 157 20.29 -11.43 -10.91
C LEU A 157 21.54 -10.86 -11.61
N ALA A 158 22.71 -11.48 -11.41
CA ALA A 158 23.96 -11.10 -12.06
C ALA A 158 24.07 -11.59 -13.53
N ALA A 159 23.16 -12.47 -13.96
CA ALA A 159 23.10 -12.94 -15.34
C ALA A 159 22.09 -12.11 -16.17
N PRO A 160 22.24 -12.04 -17.51
CA PRO A 160 21.22 -11.46 -18.37
C PRO A 160 19.90 -12.24 -18.27
N GLY A 161 18.78 -11.54 -18.12
CA GLY A 161 17.45 -12.14 -18.04
C GLY A 161 16.55 -11.43 -17.05
N ARG A 162 15.30 -11.88 -16.99
CA ARG A 162 14.30 -11.38 -16.02
C ARG A 162 13.98 -12.49 -15.03
N VAL A 163 14.51 -12.34 -13.81
CA VAL A 163 14.29 -13.26 -12.68
C VAL A 163 13.21 -12.70 -11.76
N LEU A 164 13.32 -11.43 -11.38
CA LEU A 164 12.33 -10.76 -10.52
C LEU A 164 11.36 -9.90 -11.34
N PRO A 165 10.06 -9.84 -10.96
CA PRO A 165 9.20 -8.76 -11.41
C PRO A 165 9.66 -7.41 -10.82
N PRO A 166 9.28 -6.25 -11.39
CA PRO A 166 9.78 -4.95 -10.95
C PRO A 166 9.49 -4.66 -9.47
N SER A 167 8.29 -4.96 -8.95
CA SER A 167 7.96 -4.80 -7.53
C SER A 167 8.94 -5.52 -6.60
N SER A 168 9.30 -6.77 -6.93
CA SER A 168 10.27 -7.56 -6.17
C SER A 168 11.71 -7.09 -6.37
N LEU A 169 12.06 -6.56 -7.54
CA LEU A 169 13.38 -5.96 -7.78
C LEU A 169 13.58 -4.70 -6.92
N TYR A 170 12.54 -3.87 -6.80
CA TYR A 170 12.57 -2.73 -5.88
C TYR A 170 12.61 -3.15 -4.42
N ALA A 171 11.92 -4.22 -4.01
CA ALA A 171 12.03 -4.77 -2.65
C ALA A 171 13.47 -5.24 -2.36
N TYR A 172 14.09 -5.98 -3.30
CA TYR A 172 15.50 -6.37 -3.21
C TYR A 172 16.43 -5.16 -3.07
N ALA A 173 16.23 -4.13 -3.90
CA ALA A 173 17.02 -2.89 -3.85
C ALA A 173 16.82 -2.12 -2.53
N ALA A 174 15.59 -2.04 -2.03
CA ALA A 174 15.26 -1.42 -0.75
C ALA A 174 16.01 -2.11 0.40
N PHE A 175 15.96 -3.45 0.47
CA PHE A 175 16.66 -4.20 1.50
C PHE A 175 18.19 -4.10 1.37
N THR A 176 18.70 -4.08 0.14
CA THR A 176 20.13 -3.83 -0.14
C THR A 176 20.56 -2.44 0.34
N ALA A 177 19.69 -1.44 0.22
CA ALA A 177 19.91 -0.08 0.71
C ALA A 177 19.66 0.09 2.23
N GLY A 178 19.35 -0.98 2.97
CA GLY A 178 19.09 -0.88 4.41
C GLY A 178 17.75 -0.22 4.76
N CYS A 179 16.77 -0.26 3.85
CA CYS A 179 15.50 0.43 4.01
C CYS A 179 14.36 -0.52 4.36
N ALA A 180 13.42 -0.05 5.19
CA ALA A 180 12.15 -0.74 5.37
C ALA A 180 11.33 -0.69 4.07
N TYR A 181 10.43 -1.65 3.86
CA TYR A 181 9.63 -1.74 2.63
C TYR A 181 8.13 -1.92 2.92
N VAL A 182 7.28 -1.23 2.17
CA VAL A 182 5.82 -1.37 2.24
C VAL A 182 5.27 -1.58 0.84
N ASP A 183 4.53 -2.67 0.62
CA ASP A 183 3.78 -2.86 -0.64
C ASP A 183 2.31 -2.48 -0.47
N PHE A 184 1.89 -1.39 -1.10
CA PHE A 184 0.48 -0.97 -1.08
C PHE A 184 -0.31 -1.53 -2.27
N THR A 185 0.31 -2.37 -3.10
CA THR A 185 -0.27 -2.97 -4.31
C THR A 185 -0.49 -4.49 -4.13
N PRO A 186 -1.26 -5.17 -4.99
CA PRO A 186 -1.34 -6.63 -4.99
C PRO A 186 -0.16 -7.32 -5.69
N SER A 187 0.86 -6.57 -6.11
CA SER A 187 2.05 -7.10 -6.78
C SER A 187 2.85 -8.05 -5.88
N THR A 188 3.82 -8.77 -6.45
CA THR A 188 4.57 -9.78 -5.68
C THR A 188 5.36 -9.16 -4.54
N GLY A 189 6.03 -8.02 -4.78
CA GLY A 189 6.75 -7.28 -3.75
C GLY A 189 7.80 -8.13 -3.04
N ALA A 190 7.84 -8.05 -1.71
CA ALA A 190 8.80 -8.77 -0.86
C ALA A 190 8.40 -10.23 -0.51
N ARG A 191 7.36 -10.80 -1.13
CA ARG A 191 6.78 -12.11 -0.71
C ARG A 191 7.58 -13.35 -1.13
N LEU A 192 8.64 -13.19 -1.90
CA LEU A 192 9.47 -14.33 -2.32
C LEU A 192 10.36 -14.80 -1.16
N PRO A 193 10.51 -16.11 -0.92
CA PRO A 193 11.34 -16.62 0.19
C PRO A 193 12.77 -16.04 0.22
N ALA A 194 13.41 -15.89 -0.94
CA ALA A 194 14.73 -15.28 -1.05
C ALA A 194 14.77 -13.80 -0.57
N LEU A 195 13.65 -13.07 -0.69
CA LEU A 195 13.55 -11.68 -0.22
C LEU A 195 13.24 -11.59 1.28
N ASP A 196 12.48 -12.54 1.82
CA ASP A 196 12.32 -12.69 3.27
C ASP A 196 13.68 -13.02 3.93
N GLU A 197 14.46 -13.93 3.33
CA GLU A 197 15.83 -14.24 3.77
C GLU A 197 16.72 -12.99 3.75
N LEU A 198 16.66 -12.17 2.69
CA LEU A 198 17.41 -10.92 2.59
C LEU A 198 16.98 -9.90 3.67
N ALA A 199 15.68 -9.72 3.89
CA ALA A 199 15.16 -8.83 4.92
C ALA A 199 15.62 -9.27 6.32
N ALA A 200 15.55 -10.58 6.61
CA ALA A 200 16.03 -11.17 7.86
C ALA A 200 17.54 -10.97 8.05
N ALA A 201 18.34 -11.25 7.02
CA ALA A 201 19.80 -11.07 7.07
C ALA A 201 20.22 -9.61 7.29
N ARG A 202 19.39 -8.65 6.85
CA ARG A 202 19.62 -7.21 7.03
C ARG A 202 18.94 -6.62 8.27
N GLY A 203 18.12 -7.40 8.98
CA GLY A 203 17.33 -6.92 10.12
C GLY A 203 16.32 -5.84 9.75
N LEU A 204 15.66 -5.97 8.59
CA LEU A 204 14.76 -4.96 8.06
C LEU A 204 13.29 -5.38 8.18
N PRO A 205 12.39 -4.48 8.61
CA PRO A 205 10.96 -4.75 8.61
C PRO A 205 10.35 -4.48 7.23
N TYR A 206 9.29 -5.22 6.92
CA TYR A 206 8.47 -4.95 5.75
C TYR A 206 6.99 -5.24 5.97
N ALA A 207 6.11 -4.60 5.21
CA ALA A 207 4.67 -4.71 5.34
C ALA A 207 3.98 -4.84 3.99
N GLY A 208 2.80 -5.46 3.99
CA GLY A 208 1.99 -5.60 2.80
C GLY A 208 0.85 -6.61 2.97
N HIS A 209 0.04 -6.82 1.93
CA HIS A 209 0.00 -6.00 0.71
C HIS A 209 -1.42 -5.71 0.23
N ASP A 210 -1.52 -4.87 -0.79
CA ASP A 210 -2.76 -4.35 -1.38
C ASP A 210 -3.60 -3.52 -0.40
N GLY A 211 -3.55 -2.19 -0.51
CA GLY A 211 -4.22 -1.27 0.42
C GLY A 211 -5.74 -1.49 0.53
N LYS A 212 -6.28 -1.51 1.76
CA LYS A 212 -7.71 -1.70 2.05
C LYS A 212 -8.40 -0.36 2.31
N THR A 213 -8.99 0.22 1.27
CA THR A 213 -9.49 1.61 1.28
C THR A 213 -11.00 1.79 1.21
N GLY A 214 -11.75 0.87 0.58
CA GLY A 214 -13.18 1.08 0.26
C GLY A 214 -14.06 -0.16 0.42
N GLU A 215 -14.43 -0.81 -0.69
CA GLU A 215 -15.35 -1.97 -0.67
C GLU A 215 -14.84 -3.09 0.25
N THR A 216 -13.57 -3.48 0.12
CA THR A 216 -12.97 -4.53 0.97
C THR A 216 -12.91 -4.14 2.44
N LEU A 217 -12.82 -2.84 2.77
CA LEU A 217 -12.94 -2.36 4.14
C LEU A 217 -14.32 -2.72 4.71
N LEU A 218 -15.40 -2.46 3.97
CA LEU A 218 -16.74 -2.87 4.40
C LEU A 218 -16.89 -4.39 4.50
N LYS A 219 -16.30 -5.18 3.59
CA LYS A 219 -16.29 -6.65 3.70
C LYS A 219 -15.67 -7.11 5.03
N SER A 220 -14.54 -6.52 5.42
CA SER A 220 -13.85 -6.82 6.70
C SER A 220 -14.62 -6.41 7.96
N VAL A 221 -15.67 -5.58 7.84
CA VAL A 221 -16.56 -5.19 8.94
C VAL A 221 -17.84 -6.03 8.95
N LEU A 222 -18.44 -6.21 7.79
CA LEU A 222 -19.76 -6.84 7.64
C LEU A 222 -19.68 -8.37 7.70
N ALA A 223 -18.67 -9.01 7.10
CA ALA A 223 -18.56 -10.47 7.15
C ALA A 223 -18.44 -11.01 8.59
N PRO A 224 -17.58 -10.43 9.47
CA PRO A 224 -17.55 -10.83 10.88
C PRO A 224 -18.88 -10.60 11.58
N MET A 225 -19.61 -9.52 11.27
CA MET A 225 -20.94 -9.26 11.86
C MET A 225 -21.92 -10.41 11.56
N PHE A 226 -21.98 -10.89 10.32
CA PHE A 226 -22.83 -12.04 9.96
C PHE A 226 -22.42 -13.30 10.71
N ALA A 227 -21.12 -13.62 10.74
CA ALA A 227 -20.58 -14.78 11.45
C ALA A 227 -20.90 -14.73 12.96
N MET A 228 -20.59 -13.61 13.63
CA MET A 228 -20.83 -13.41 15.06
C MET A 228 -22.31 -13.48 15.44
N ARG A 229 -23.21 -13.08 14.54
CA ARG A 229 -24.67 -13.13 14.75
C ARG A 229 -25.30 -14.45 14.31
N ASN A 230 -24.48 -15.42 13.90
CA ASN A 230 -24.92 -16.71 13.35
C ASN A 230 -25.95 -16.54 12.20
N LEU A 231 -25.68 -15.59 11.30
CA LEU A 231 -26.44 -15.34 10.10
C LEU A 231 -25.74 -16.01 8.92
N ALA A 232 -26.44 -16.94 8.26
CA ALA A 232 -25.84 -17.72 7.17
C ALA A 232 -25.84 -16.92 5.88
N VAL A 233 -24.67 -16.38 5.48
CA VAL A 233 -24.49 -15.72 4.19
C VAL A 233 -24.66 -16.76 3.08
N ARG A 234 -25.56 -16.49 2.14
CA ARG A 234 -25.85 -17.38 1.01
C ARG A 234 -25.12 -16.91 -0.24
N SER A 235 -25.24 -15.62 -0.53
CA SER A 235 -24.50 -15.00 -1.63
C SER A 235 -23.95 -13.63 -1.25
N TRP A 236 -22.85 -13.25 -1.88
CA TRP A 236 -22.26 -11.92 -1.82
C TRP A 236 -21.70 -11.55 -3.20
N SER A 237 -22.47 -10.78 -3.95
CA SER A 237 -22.07 -10.33 -5.29
C SER A 237 -21.73 -8.85 -5.26
N GLY A 238 -20.63 -8.46 -5.94
CA GLY A 238 -20.14 -7.09 -5.98
C GLY A 238 -19.86 -6.60 -7.40
N LEU A 239 -20.06 -5.31 -7.65
CA LEU A 239 -19.65 -4.62 -8.86
C LEU A 239 -18.83 -3.39 -8.47
N ASN A 240 -17.64 -3.25 -9.04
CA ASN A 240 -16.78 -2.09 -8.86
C ASN A 240 -16.61 -1.38 -10.19
N LEU A 241 -17.03 -0.13 -10.25
CA LEU A 241 -16.75 0.77 -11.36
C LEU A 241 -15.52 1.60 -10.99
N LEU A 242 -14.48 1.52 -11.81
CA LEU A 242 -13.21 2.24 -11.61
C LEU A 242 -12.87 3.07 -12.85
N GLY A 243 -12.41 4.29 -12.66
CA GLY A 243 -11.79 5.09 -13.72
C GLY A 243 -10.30 5.29 -13.47
N GLY A 244 -9.71 6.29 -14.13
CA GLY A 244 -8.32 6.69 -13.90
C GLY A 244 -7.29 5.62 -14.29
N GLY A 245 -6.06 5.80 -13.79
CA GLY A 245 -4.94 4.91 -14.13
C GLY A 245 -5.10 3.49 -13.57
N ASP A 246 -5.62 3.35 -12.34
CA ASP A 246 -5.87 2.03 -11.73
C ASP A 246 -6.97 1.27 -12.50
N GLY A 247 -8.08 1.94 -12.84
CA GLY A 247 -9.14 1.35 -13.65
C GLY A 247 -8.66 0.91 -15.03
N ALA A 248 -7.84 1.73 -15.70
CA ALA A 248 -7.27 1.39 -17.01
C ALA A 248 -6.35 0.15 -16.94
N ASN A 249 -5.53 0.03 -15.89
CA ASN A 249 -4.69 -1.15 -15.68
C ASN A 249 -5.51 -2.42 -15.40
N LEU A 250 -6.67 -2.28 -14.75
CA LEU A 250 -7.55 -3.39 -14.37
C LEU A 250 -8.55 -3.78 -15.45
N ALA A 251 -8.57 -3.07 -16.58
CA ALA A 251 -9.23 -3.54 -17.79
C ALA A 251 -8.54 -4.79 -18.36
N GLU A 252 -7.27 -5.02 -18.03
CA GLU A 252 -6.54 -6.23 -18.40
C GLU A 252 -7.02 -7.45 -17.59
N PRO A 253 -7.43 -8.56 -18.24
CA PRO A 253 -8.05 -9.70 -17.57
C PRO A 253 -7.22 -10.31 -16.42
N GLY A 254 -5.89 -10.35 -16.58
CA GLY A 254 -4.99 -10.93 -15.57
C GLY A 254 -4.94 -10.13 -14.27
N ALA A 255 -4.86 -8.81 -14.37
CA ALA A 255 -4.83 -7.92 -13.19
C ALA A 255 -6.19 -7.92 -12.47
N ASN A 256 -7.27 -7.97 -13.22
CA ASN A 256 -8.63 -8.08 -12.69
C ASN A 256 -8.85 -9.39 -11.90
N ALA A 257 -8.37 -10.51 -12.44
CA ALA A 257 -8.48 -11.81 -11.79
C ALA A 257 -7.77 -11.83 -10.42
N ALA A 258 -6.54 -11.32 -10.34
CA ALA A 258 -5.79 -11.25 -9.07
C ALA A 258 -6.52 -10.41 -8.02
N LYS A 259 -7.03 -9.22 -8.42
CA LYS A 259 -7.78 -8.32 -7.53
C LYS A 259 -9.13 -8.89 -7.10
N SER A 260 -9.76 -9.72 -7.93
CA SER A 260 -11.02 -10.38 -7.60
C SER A 260 -10.82 -11.55 -6.63
N VAL A 261 -9.74 -12.33 -6.81
CA VAL A 261 -9.39 -13.44 -5.90
C VAL A 261 -9.08 -12.92 -4.48
N SER A 262 -8.30 -11.84 -4.34
CA SER A 262 -7.98 -11.28 -3.02
C SER A 262 -9.23 -10.80 -2.26
N LYS A 263 -10.19 -10.21 -2.97
CA LYS A 263 -11.47 -9.77 -2.39
C LYS A 263 -12.33 -10.93 -1.89
N GLN A 264 -12.33 -12.06 -2.61
CA GLN A 264 -13.13 -13.24 -2.24
C GLN A 264 -12.49 -14.04 -1.10
N ARG A 265 -11.16 -14.04 -1.02
CA ARG A 265 -10.40 -14.69 0.06
C ARG A 265 -10.88 -14.23 1.44
N VAL A 266 -11.05 -12.92 1.63
CA VAL A 266 -11.54 -12.30 2.87
C VAL A 266 -12.86 -12.92 3.34
N LEU A 267 -13.82 -13.15 2.43
CA LEU A 267 -15.12 -13.71 2.78
C LEU A 267 -14.99 -15.16 3.24
N ARG A 268 -14.25 -15.97 2.47
CA ARG A 268 -14.05 -17.40 2.77
C ARG A 268 -13.38 -17.61 4.12
N GLU A 269 -12.33 -16.86 4.39
CA GLU A 269 -11.54 -17.01 5.62
C GLU A 269 -12.29 -16.48 6.84
N THR A 270 -13.06 -15.40 6.69
CA THR A 270 -13.88 -14.84 7.78
C THR A 270 -15.11 -15.71 8.10
N LEU A 271 -15.80 -16.25 7.09
CA LEU A 271 -17.05 -17.01 7.27
C LEU A 271 -16.80 -18.50 7.54
N GLY A 272 -15.62 -19.03 7.22
CA GLY A 272 -15.30 -20.45 7.26
C GLY A 272 -15.90 -21.27 6.11
N TYR A 273 -16.56 -20.62 5.13
CA TYR A 273 -17.09 -21.20 3.90
C TYR A 273 -17.15 -20.14 2.81
N ALA A 274 -17.24 -20.55 1.54
CA ALA A 274 -17.39 -19.64 0.41
C ALA A 274 -18.88 -19.40 0.11
N PRO A 275 -19.41 -18.16 0.26
CA PRO A 275 -20.75 -17.83 -0.22
C PRO A 275 -20.79 -17.82 -1.75
N GLU A 276 -21.98 -17.96 -2.34
CA GLU A 276 -22.16 -17.82 -3.80
C GLU A 276 -21.90 -16.37 -4.26
N GLY A 277 -21.50 -16.20 -5.52
CA GLY A 277 -21.39 -14.90 -6.17
C GLY A 277 -19.96 -14.37 -6.27
N ASP A 278 -19.77 -13.52 -7.26
CA ASP A 278 -18.46 -12.98 -7.64
C ASP A 278 -18.38 -11.47 -7.48
N THR A 279 -17.16 -10.95 -7.53
CA THR A 279 -16.91 -9.51 -7.60
C THR A 279 -16.44 -9.18 -9.02
N HIS A 280 -17.12 -8.27 -9.68
CA HIS A 280 -16.75 -7.76 -11.00
C HIS A 280 -16.11 -6.38 -10.88
N ILE A 281 -15.19 -6.08 -11.80
CA ILE A 281 -14.53 -4.79 -11.90
C ILE A 281 -14.63 -4.34 -13.35
N ASP A 282 -15.31 -3.21 -13.59
CA ASP A 282 -15.49 -2.62 -14.91
C ASP A 282 -14.82 -1.24 -14.98
N TYR A 283 -14.20 -0.97 -16.13
CA TYR A 283 -13.58 0.33 -16.39
C TYR A 283 -14.60 1.34 -16.91
N VAL A 284 -14.72 2.47 -16.21
CA VAL A 284 -15.56 3.61 -16.60
C VAL A 284 -14.67 4.86 -16.59
N ALA A 285 -14.30 5.34 -17.78
CA ALA A 285 -13.33 6.43 -17.89
C ALA A 285 -13.78 7.74 -17.20
N ASP A 286 -15.07 8.06 -17.26
CA ASP A 286 -15.64 9.35 -16.83
C ASP A 286 -15.58 9.58 -15.31
N ILE A 287 -15.61 8.51 -14.50
CA ILE A 287 -15.61 8.64 -13.03
C ILE A 287 -14.21 8.89 -12.46
N GLY A 288 -13.15 8.83 -13.29
CA GLY A 288 -11.78 9.12 -12.86
C GLY A 288 -11.39 8.34 -11.60
N ASP A 289 -10.91 9.06 -10.58
CA ASP A 289 -10.48 8.46 -9.30
C ASP A 289 -11.63 8.18 -8.32
N PHE A 290 -12.88 8.51 -8.68
CA PHE A 290 -14.07 8.34 -7.86
C PHE A 290 -14.71 6.98 -8.14
N LYS A 291 -14.25 5.98 -7.41
CA LYS A 291 -14.76 4.62 -7.46
C LYS A 291 -16.19 4.53 -6.93
N THR A 292 -17.01 3.75 -7.62
CA THR A 292 -18.30 3.27 -7.11
C THR A 292 -18.24 1.75 -6.92
N ALA A 293 -18.60 1.26 -5.74
CA ALA A 293 -18.87 -0.17 -5.53
C ALA A 293 -20.30 -0.39 -5.09
N TRP A 294 -20.89 -1.47 -5.58
CA TRP A 294 -22.21 -1.92 -5.21
C TRP A 294 -22.16 -3.40 -4.83
N ASP A 295 -22.65 -3.72 -3.64
CA ASP A 295 -22.68 -5.10 -3.14
C ASP A 295 -24.11 -5.49 -2.75
N LEU A 296 -24.48 -6.72 -3.12
CA LEU A 296 -25.71 -7.38 -2.70
C LEU A 296 -25.37 -8.66 -1.93
N ILE A 297 -25.82 -8.71 -0.68
CA ILE A 297 -25.61 -9.82 0.23
C ILE A 297 -26.96 -10.45 0.54
N THR A 298 -27.10 -11.76 0.29
CA THR A 298 -28.26 -12.52 0.76
C THR A 298 -27.86 -13.40 1.93
N PHE A 299 -28.72 -13.47 2.94
CA PHE A 299 -28.43 -14.25 4.14
C PHE A 299 -29.69 -14.82 4.78
N GLY A 300 -29.55 -15.94 5.49
CA GLY A 300 -30.61 -16.57 6.28
C GLY A 300 -30.48 -16.23 7.75
N GLY A 301 -31.60 -15.85 8.37
CA GLY A 301 -31.69 -15.66 9.82
C GLY A 301 -32.48 -16.75 10.54
N PHE A 302 -33.12 -16.37 11.65
CA PHE A 302 -33.97 -17.27 12.43
C PHE A 302 -35.07 -17.92 11.58
N LEU A 303 -35.36 -19.20 11.84
CA LEU A 303 -36.30 -20.04 11.07
C LEU A 303 -35.96 -20.16 9.58
N GLY A 304 -34.72 -19.85 9.18
CA GLY A 304 -34.30 -19.86 7.78
C GLY A 304 -34.89 -18.72 6.95
N THR A 305 -35.39 -17.66 7.59
CA THR A 305 -36.00 -16.52 6.88
C THR A 305 -34.96 -15.82 6.00
N PRO A 306 -35.17 -15.71 4.68
CA PRO A 306 -34.23 -15.07 3.78
C PRO A 306 -34.30 -13.55 3.91
N MET A 307 -33.14 -12.91 3.96
CA MET A 307 -32.97 -11.47 4.06
C MET A 307 -31.88 -10.99 3.09
N ARG A 308 -31.81 -9.67 2.92
CA ARG A 308 -30.91 -9.00 1.99
C ARG A 308 -30.29 -7.79 2.66
N LEU A 309 -29.00 -7.57 2.47
CA LEU A 309 -28.31 -6.31 2.74
C LEU A 309 -27.72 -5.82 1.43
N GLN A 310 -27.90 -4.54 1.12
CA GLN A 310 -27.32 -3.89 -0.04
C GLN A 310 -26.62 -2.62 0.41
N PHE A 311 -25.45 -2.34 -0.14
CA PHE A 311 -24.78 -1.06 0.06
C PHE A 311 -24.16 -0.54 -1.24
N THR A 312 -23.98 0.78 -1.28
CA THR A 312 -23.19 1.47 -2.31
C THR A 312 -22.08 2.25 -1.61
N TRP A 313 -20.85 2.10 -2.08
CA TRP A 313 -19.69 2.88 -1.66
C TRP A 313 -19.27 3.80 -2.80
N GLU A 314 -19.28 5.10 -2.57
CA GLU A 314 -18.76 6.12 -3.48
C GLU A 314 -17.60 6.83 -2.77
N GLY A 315 -16.39 6.73 -3.32
CA GLY A 315 -15.21 7.29 -2.68
C GLY A 315 -14.08 7.54 -3.67
N CYS A 316 -13.24 8.52 -3.34
CA CYS A 316 -12.03 8.79 -4.12
C CYS A 316 -10.89 7.90 -3.62
N ASP A 317 -10.40 7.01 -4.49
CA ASP A 317 -9.43 5.98 -4.10
C ASP A 317 -8.10 6.60 -3.63
N SER A 318 -7.56 7.60 -4.33
CA SER A 318 -6.31 8.25 -3.92
C SER A 318 -6.44 9.03 -2.61
N ALA A 319 -7.59 9.68 -2.38
CA ALA A 319 -7.83 10.41 -1.14
C ALA A 319 -7.99 9.47 0.07
N LEU A 320 -8.52 8.25 -0.14
CA LEU A 320 -8.59 7.21 0.88
C LEU A 320 -7.24 6.51 1.10
N ALA A 321 -6.45 6.32 0.04
CA ALA A 321 -5.17 5.63 0.08
C ALA A 321 -4.03 6.46 0.68
N ALA A 322 -3.91 7.73 0.28
CA ALA A 322 -2.82 8.62 0.65
C ALA A 322 -2.54 8.72 2.17
N PRO A 323 -3.55 8.93 3.05
CA PRO A 323 -3.27 8.99 4.48
C PRO A 323 -2.75 7.65 5.03
N LEU A 324 -3.27 6.52 4.54
CA LEU A 324 -2.81 5.18 4.96
C LEU A 324 -1.35 4.94 4.56
N VAL A 325 -0.93 5.44 3.40
CA VAL A 325 0.46 5.39 2.93
C VAL A 325 1.38 6.19 3.87
N LEU A 326 0.94 7.38 4.32
CA LEU A 326 1.70 8.16 5.30
C LEU A 326 1.78 7.45 6.66
N ASP A 327 0.68 6.86 7.13
CA ASP A 327 0.65 6.08 8.37
C ASP A 327 1.58 4.87 8.32
N LEU A 328 1.49 4.07 7.25
CA LEU A 328 2.32 2.89 7.04
C LEU A 328 3.81 3.25 7.01
N ALA A 329 4.17 4.35 6.33
CA ALA A 329 5.53 4.84 6.32
C ALA A 329 6.02 5.20 7.73
N ARG A 330 5.23 5.97 8.48
CA ARG A 330 5.57 6.41 9.85
C ARG A 330 5.72 5.23 10.81
N ILE A 331 4.79 4.28 10.77
CA ILE A 331 4.84 3.09 11.64
C ILE A 331 6.02 2.19 11.26
N SER A 332 6.28 1.98 9.97
CA SER A 332 7.39 1.13 9.52
C SER A 332 8.76 1.74 9.86
N LEU A 333 8.90 3.06 9.78
CA LEU A 333 10.09 3.79 10.21
C LEU A 333 10.32 3.66 11.73
N ALA A 334 9.26 3.80 12.53
CA ALA A 334 9.34 3.62 13.98
C ALA A 334 9.64 2.16 14.36
N ALA A 335 9.04 1.19 13.67
CA ALA A 335 9.33 -0.22 13.86
C ALA A 335 10.80 -0.55 13.55
N HIS A 336 11.34 -0.01 12.45
CA HIS A 336 12.75 -0.14 12.12
C HIS A 336 13.64 0.52 13.20
N ALA A 337 13.26 1.71 13.69
CA ALA A 337 14.00 2.36 14.77
C ALA A 337 14.01 1.55 16.07
N ALA A 338 12.92 0.85 16.38
CA ALA A 338 12.79 -0.06 17.52
C ALA A 338 13.42 -1.45 17.28
N GLY A 339 14.13 -1.66 16.17
CA GLY A 339 14.79 -2.94 15.87
C GLY A 339 13.83 -4.08 15.51
N ARG A 340 12.60 -3.77 15.08
CA ARG A 340 11.67 -4.78 14.55
C ARG A 340 12.13 -5.23 13.17
N THR A 341 12.07 -6.52 12.91
CA THR A 341 12.58 -7.16 11.69
C THR A 341 11.55 -8.11 11.09
N GLY A 342 11.63 -8.36 9.78
CA GLY A 342 10.74 -9.30 9.09
C GLY A 342 9.33 -8.73 8.84
N PRO A 343 8.34 -9.59 8.54
CA PRO A 343 6.99 -9.14 8.20
C PRO A 343 6.28 -8.50 9.39
N LEU A 344 5.84 -7.24 9.22
CA LEU A 344 5.04 -6.50 10.19
C LEU A 344 3.56 -6.90 10.12
N THR A 345 3.25 -8.14 10.53
CA THR A 345 1.88 -8.69 10.51
C THR A 345 0.84 -7.86 11.27
N PRO A 346 1.15 -7.12 12.37
CA PRO A 346 0.16 -6.25 13.02
C PRO A 346 -0.36 -5.09 12.18
N LEU A 347 0.25 -4.84 11.00
CA LEU A 347 -0.24 -3.84 10.04
C LEU A 347 -1.34 -4.38 9.12
N ALA A 348 -1.86 -5.59 9.38
CA ALA A 348 -2.94 -6.20 8.61
C ALA A 348 -4.20 -5.31 8.45
N PHE A 349 -4.42 -4.40 9.41
CA PHE A 349 -5.47 -3.38 9.36
C PHE A 349 -5.50 -2.60 8.04
N PHE A 350 -4.34 -2.30 7.47
CA PHE A 350 -4.19 -1.48 6.27
C PHE A 350 -4.34 -2.25 4.95
N PHE A 351 -4.36 -3.59 4.98
CA PHE A 351 -4.19 -4.43 3.80
C PHE A 351 -5.40 -5.34 3.54
N LYS A 352 -5.62 -5.65 2.25
CA LYS A 352 -6.63 -6.61 1.78
C LYS A 352 -6.12 -8.04 1.94
N ASP A 353 -4.85 -8.25 1.64
CA ASP A 353 -4.16 -9.54 1.69
C ASP A 353 -2.90 -9.36 2.56
N PRO A 354 -3.07 -9.31 3.90
CA PRO A 354 -2.00 -9.03 4.81
C PRO A 354 -0.97 -10.17 4.85
N LEU A 355 0.27 -9.85 5.21
CA LEU A 355 1.29 -10.85 5.50
C LEU A 355 0.92 -11.66 6.76
N GLY A 356 1.20 -12.97 6.71
CA GLY A 356 0.85 -13.92 7.77
C GLY A 356 -0.59 -14.42 7.70
N ASP A 357 -0.97 -15.24 8.67
CA ASP A 357 -2.29 -15.92 8.73
C ASP A 357 -3.24 -15.25 9.75
N GLY A 358 -3.12 -13.93 9.91
CA GLY A 358 -3.92 -13.15 10.87
C GLY A 358 -5.41 -13.04 10.50
N ASP A 359 -6.24 -12.60 11.45
CA ASP A 359 -7.68 -12.41 11.23
C ASP A 359 -7.94 -11.29 10.20
N HIS A 360 -8.94 -11.48 9.34
CA HIS A 360 -9.41 -10.48 8.37
C HIS A 360 -10.42 -9.49 8.96
N ALA A 361 -10.93 -9.74 10.16
CA ALA A 361 -11.91 -8.89 10.81
C ALA A 361 -11.28 -7.55 11.25
N LEU A 362 -11.87 -6.44 10.80
CA LEU A 362 -11.29 -5.10 11.03
C LEU A 362 -11.07 -4.78 12.52
N HIS A 363 -11.97 -5.23 13.39
CA HIS A 363 -11.90 -4.98 14.83
C HIS A 363 -10.76 -5.75 15.53
N ALA A 364 -10.44 -6.96 15.06
CA ALA A 364 -9.32 -7.75 15.55
C ALA A 364 -7.99 -7.11 15.10
N GLN A 365 -7.90 -6.77 13.81
CA GLN A 365 -6.76 -6.06 13.24
C GLN A 365 -6.51 -4.70 13.92
N TRP A 366 -7.58 -3.98 14.30
CA TRP A 366 -7.46 -2.74 15.07
C TRP A 366 -6.85 -2.97 16.45
N ALA A 367 -7.24 -4.05 17.15
CA ALA A 367 -6.66 -4.39 18.45
C ALA A 367 -5.17 -4.73 18.34
N GLU A 368 -4.77 -5.51 17.33
CA GLU A 368 -3.38 -5.84 17.05
C GLU A 368 -2.54 -4.60 16.71
N LEU A 369 -3.05 -3.73 15.85
CA LEU A 369 -2.39 -2.47 15.49
C LEU A 369 -2.13 -1.60 16.72
N ARG A 370 -3.14 -1.42 17.59
CA ARG A 370 -2.98 -0.65 18.84
C ARG A 370 -1.93 -1.27 19.76
N ALA A 371 -1.97 -2.58 19.95
CA ALA A 371 -0.99 -3.28 20.79
C ALA A 371 0.43 -3.13 20.23
N PHE A 372 0.59 -3.24 18.91
CA PHE A 372 1.88 -3.08 18.24
C PHE A 372 2.44 -1.67 18.39
N VAL A 373 1.65 -0.63 18.07
CA VAL A 373 2.09 0.77 18.17
C VAL A 373 2.43 1.14 19.62
N ALA A 374 1.63 0.71 20.60
CA ALA A 374 1.95 0.91 22.01
C ALA A 374 3.25 0.21 22.44
N GLY A 375 3.58 -0.93 21.84
CA GLY A 375 4.83 -1.65 22.07
C GLY A 375 6.07 -0.93 21.54
N LEU A 376 5.93 -0.09 20.51
CA LEU A 376 7.06 0.68 19.95
C LEU A 376 7.56 1.78 20.91
N ASP A 377 6.67 2.37 21.71
CA ASP A 377 7.03 3.39 22.72
C ASP A 377 7.78 2.78 23.93
N GLY A 378 7.54 1.50 24.24
CA GLY A 378 8.07 0.82 25.42
C GLY A 378 9.53 0.39 25.30
N ASP A 379 10.01 0.15 24.08
CA ASP A 379 11.35 -0.39 23.81
C ASP A 379 12.44 0.69 23.67
N VAL A 380 12.08 1.98 23.77
CA VAL A 380 12.98 3.14 23.59
C VAL A 380 13.46 3.74 24.93
N ARG A 381 13.26 3.04 26.07
CA ARG A 381 13.67 3.52 27.41
C ARG A 381 14.88 2.81 27.99
#